data_AF-A0A2R2IW21-F1
#
_entry.id   AF-A0A2R2IW21-F1
#
_cell.length_a   1.000
_cell.length_b   1.000
_cell.length_c   1.000
_cell.angle_alpha   90.00
_cell.angle_beta   90.00
_cell.angle_gamma   90.00
#
_symmetry.space_group_name_H-M   'P 1'
#
loop_
_entity.id
_entity.type
_entity.pdbx_description
1 polymer ?
#
loop_
_entity_poly.entity_id
_entity_poly.type
_entity_poly.pdbx_seq_one_letter_code
_entity_poly.pdbx_strand_id
1 'polypeptide(L)'
;MKPLTLLRNLLFALLLLAIALWCYGSWRQQPQLVDAALYLGDALVMSGAYLLPAITAALVKSPRLKKVALINVLGGWLILPWIIAMGLALKRDDLA
;
A
#
# COMPACT_ATOMS: atom_id res chain seq x y z
N MET A 1 -0.11 21.79 10.76
CA MET A 1 0.70 20.57 11.00
C MET A 1 1.30 20.10 9.68
N LYS A 2 2.52 19.53 9.65
CA LYS A 2 3.10 19.02 8.41
C LYS A 2 2.22 17.87 7.86
N PRO A 3 1.93 17.81 6.55
CA PRO A 3 1.01 16.81 5.98
C PRO A 3 1.44 15.37 6.28
N LEU A 4 2.75 15.11 6.33
CA LEU A 4 3.32 13.82 6.72
C LEU A 4 2.94 13.40 8.15
N THR A 5 2.93 14.33 9.10
CA THR A 5 2.57 14.07 10.50
C THR A 5 1.09 13.74 10.63
N LEU A 6 0.23 14.42 9.85
CA LEU A 6 -1.20 14.15 9.82
C LEU A 6 -1.50 12.78 9.22
N LEU A 7 -0.86 12.44 8.08
CA LEU A 7 -0.98 11.12 7.46
C LEU A 7 -0.55 10.00 8.42
N ARG A 8 0.59 10.17 9.10
CA ARG A 8 1.08 9.21 10.10
C ARG A 8 0.05 8.99 11.20
N ASN A 9 -0.46 10.08 11.79
CA ASN A 9 -1.44 9.98 12.88
C ASN A 9 -2.75 9.33 12.41
N LEU A 10 -3.19 9.63 11.18
CA LEU A 10 -4.36 8.98 10.58
C LEU A 10 -4.15 7.47 10.43
N LEU A 11 -3.02 7.02 9.89
CA LEU A 11 -2.71 5.60 9.73
C LEU A 11 -2.66 4.88 11.09
N PHE A 12 -2.07 5.49 12.11
CA PHE A 12 -2.08 4.94 13.46
C PHE A 12 -3.50 4.89 14.05
N ALA A 13 -4.31 5.93 13.86
CA ALA A 13 -5.69 5.94 14.32
C ALA A 13 -6.52 4.84 13.65
N LEU A 14 -6.34 4.63 12.33
CA LEU A 14 -6.99 3.55 11.59
C LEU A 14 -6.55 2.17 12.09
N LEU A 15 -5.25 1.97 12.36
CA LEU A 15 -4.76 0.72 12.93
C LEU A 15 -5.36 0.44 14.31
N LEU A 16 -5.40 1.45 15.19
CA LEU A 16 -6.01 1.32 16.50
C LEU A 16 -7.52 1.04 16.40
N LEU A 17 -8.20 1.67 15.43
CA LEU A 17 -9.61 1.41 15.16
C LEU A 17 -9.84 -0.04 14.71
N ALA A 18 -9.01 -0.60 13.82
CA ALA A 18 -9.10 -2.01 13.42
C ALA A 18 -8.98 -2.93 14.64
N ILE A 19 -7.97 -2.70 15.50
CA ILE A 19 -7.76 -3.50 16.71
C ILE A 19 -8.96 -3.36 17.67
N ALA A 20 -9.46 -2.15 17.88
CA ALA A 20 -10.60 -1.90 18.75
C ALA A 20 -11.88 -2.59 18.25
N LEU A 21 -12.16 -2.50 16.94
CA LEU A 21 -13.30 -3.17 16.31
C LEU A 21 -13.18 -4.69 16.42
N TRP A 22 -11.99 -5.24 16.21
CA TRP A 22 -11.73 -6.67 16.33
C TRP A 22 -11.94 -7.17 17.76
N CYS A 23 -11.32 -6.49 18.75
CA CYS A 23 -11.46 -6.85 20.17
C CYS A 23 -12.91 -6.75 20.63
N TYR A 24 -13.60 -5.65 20.31
CA TYR A 24 -14.98 -5.42 20.72
C TYR A 24 -15.95 -6.40 20.02
N GLY A 25 -15.78 -6.60 18.71
CA GLY A 25 -16.58 -7.55 17.93
C GLY A 25 -16.41 -8.98 18.44
N SER A 26 -15.17 -9.38 18.76
CA SER A 26 -14.87 -10.72 19.29
C SER A 26 -15.49 -10.92 20.68
N TRP A 27 -15.38 -9.93 21.57
CA TRP A 27 -15.96 -9.99 22.92
C TRP A 27 -17.49 -10.04 22.90
N ARG A 28 -18.13 -9.28 22.01
CA ARG A 28 -19.60 -9.20 21.89
C ARG A 28 -20.20 -10.24 20.94
N GLN A 29 -19.38 -11.12 20.36
CA GLN A 29 -19.80 -12.08 19.34
C GLN A 29 -20.54 -11.42 18.16
N GLN A 30 -20.04 -10.26 17.72
CA GLN A 30 -20.59 -9.49 16.59
C GLN A 30 -19.68 -9.69 15.36
N PRO A 31 -19.97 -10.69 14.50
CA PRO A 31 -19.09 -11.03 13.37
C PRO A 31 -18.90 -9.88 12.39
N GLN A 32 -19.93 -9.05 12.19
CA GLN A 32 -19.85 -7.89 11.28
C GLN A 32 -18.76 -6.88 11.68
N LEU A 33 -18.51 -6.70 12.98
CA LEU A 33 -17.45 -5.80 13.46
C LEU A 33 -16.06 -6.42 13.29
N VAL A 34 -15.96 -7.74 13.43
CA VAL A 34 -14.73 -8.50 13.18
C VAL A 34 -14.39 -8.45 11.69
N ASP A 35 -15.36 -8.67 10.82
CA ASP A 35 -15.19 -8.58 9.37
C ASP A 35 -14.77 -7.17 8.94
N ALA A 36 -15.42 -6.13 9.49
CA ALA A 36 -15.03 -4.75 9.24
C ALA A 36 -13.59 -4.46 9.69
N ALA A 37 -13.17 -5.01 10.84
CA ALA A 37 -11.80 -4.88 11.32
C ALA A 37 -10.79 -5.56 10.39
N LEU A 38 -11.11 -6.76 9.91
CA LEU A 38 -10.28 -7.50 8.96
C LEU A 38 -10.14 -6.76 7.64
N TYR A 39 -11.25 -6.29 7.05
CA TYR A 39 -11.21 -5.50 5.83
C TYR A 39 -10.42 -4.21 5.97
N LEU A 40 -10.51 -3.54 7.13
CA LEU A 40 -9.75 -2.33 7.39
C LEU A 40 -8.26 -2.63 7.54
N GLY A 41 -7.90 -3.72 8.22
CA GLY A 41 -6.53 -4.21 8.32
C GLY A 41 -5.94 -4.58 6.95
N ASP A 42 -6.68 -5.34 6.15
CA ASP A 42 -6.28 -5.72 4.79
C ASP A 42 -6.08 -4.50 3.91
N ALA A 43 -7.00 -3.53 3.96
CA ALA A 43 -6.88 -2.29 3.20
C ALA A 43 -5.60 -1.52 3.57
N LEU A 44 -5.24 -1.43 4.86
CA LEU A 44 -4.00 -0.77 5.31
C LEU A 44 -2.75 -1.48 4.78
N VAL A 45 -2.71 -2.81 4.83
CA VAL A 45 -1.56 -3.60 4.35
C VAL A 45 -1.44 -3.53 2.83
N MET A 46 -2.54 -3.79 2.13
CA MET A 46 -2.64 -3.80 0.67
C MET A 46 -2.27 -2.44 0.09
N SER A 47 -2.79 -1.34 0.66
CA SER A 47 -2.44 0.01 0.20
C SER A 47 -0.96 0.34 0.41
N GLY A 48 -0.36 -0.08 1.52
CA GLY A 48 1.09 0.05 1.74
C GLY A 48 1.91 -0.73 0.71
N ALA A 49 1.55 -2.00 0.47
CA ALA A 49 2.21 -2.86 -0.52
C ALA A 49 2.09 -2.30 -1.94
N TYR A 50 0.93 -1.72 -2.27
CA TYR A 50 0.69 -1.11 -3.56
C TYR A 50 1.55 0.14 -3.82
N LEU A 51 1.78 0.95 -2.78
CA LEU A 51 2.58 2.18 -2.88
C LEU A 51 4.09 1.95 -2.85
N LEU A 52 4.53 0.78 -2.40
CA LEU A 52 5.95 0.42 -2.24
C LEU A 52 6.81 0.65 -3.50
N PRO A 53 6.36 0.26 -4.71
CA PRO A 53 7.09 0.55 -5.95
C PRO A 53 7.20 2.06 -6.24
N ALA A 54 6.15 2.83 -5.94
CA ALA A 54 6.15 4.28 -6.14
C ALA A 54 7.08 4.99 -5.15
N ILE A 55 7.10 4.54 -3.89
CA ILE A 55 8.02 5.03 -2.85
C ILE A 55 9.47 4.70 -3.25
N THR A 56 9.74 3.46 -3.65
CA THR A 56 11.07 3.03 -4.10
C THR A 56 11.55 3.85 -5.29
N ALA A 57 10.67 4.10 -6.26
CA ALA A 57 10.99 4.95 -7.41
C ALA A 57 11.33 6.40 -7.04
N ALA A 58 10.60 6.97 -6.08
CA ALA A 58 10.86 8.32 -5.58
C ALA A 58 12.21 8.41 -4.86
N LEU A 59 12.59 7.38 -4.11
CA LEU A 59 13.85 7.32 -3.35
C LEU A 59 15.08 7.08 -4.24
N VAL A 60 14.98 6.16 -5.20
CA VAL A 60 16.11 5.76 -6.06
C VAL A 60 16.39 6.80 -7.18
N LYS A 61 15.48 7.75 -7.42
CA LYS A 61 15.59 8.85 -8.43
C LYS A 61 15.84 8.41 -9.88
N SER A 62 15.76 7.11 -10.18
CA SER A 62 15.93 6.58 -11.54
C SER A 62 14.75 6.97 -12.45
N PRO A 63 15.00 7.51 -13.65
CA PRO A 63 13.95 7.83 -14.63
C PRO A 63 13.08 6.62 -15.01
N ARG A 64 13.65 5.41 -14.98
CA ARG A 64 12.90 4.16 -15.29
C ARG A 64 11.94 3.80 -14.19
N LEU A 65 12.40 3.83 -12.95
CA LEU A 65 11.55 3.54 -11.80
C LEU A 65 10.41 4.56 -11.68
N LYS A 66 10.59 5.81 -12.11
CA LYS A 66 9.48 6.78 -12.21
C LYS A 66 8.41 6.37 -13.21
N LYS A 67 8.79 5.83 -14.38
CA LYS A 67 7.82 5.27 -15.36
C LYS A 67 7.10 4.05 -14.79
N VAL A 68 7.84 3.18 -14.11
CA VAL A 68 7.29 2.01 -13.39
C VAL A 68 6.26 2.45 -12.34
N ALA A 69 6.58 3.44 -11.51
CA ALA A 69 5.67 4.00 -10.52
C ALA A 69 4.41 4.60 -11.16
N LEU A 70 4.56 5.33 -12.27
CA LEU A 70 3.44 5.90 -13.01
C LEU A 70 2.51 4.81 -13.58
N ILE A 71 3.09 3.77 -14.18
CA ILE A 71 2.35 2.60 -14.67
C ILE A 71 1.62 1.92 -13.51
N ASN A 72 2.26 1.79 -12.35
CA ASN A 72 1.65 1.18 -11.18
C ASN A 72 0.45 1.99 -10.68
N VAL A 73 0.61 3.32 -10.54
CA VAL A 73 -0.44 4.23 -10.08
C VAL A 73 -1.63 4.31 -11.05
N LEU A 74 -1.36 4.43 -12.36
CA LEU A 74 -2.41 4.49 -13.38
C LEU A 74 -3.06 3.13 -13.64
N GLY A 75 -2.28 2.06 -13.50
CA GLY A 75 -2.72 0.68 -13.68
C GLY A 75 -3.55 0.13 -12.51
N GLY A 76 -3.58 0.82 -11.37
CA GLY A 76 -4.30 0.35 -10.20
C GLY A 76 -3.85 -1.03 -9.74
N TRP A 77 -4.79 -1.83 -9.24
CA TRP A 77 -4.58 -3.21 -8.79
C TRP A 77 -4.47 -4.25 -9.92
N LEU A 78 -4.34 -3.82 -11.18
CA LEU A 78 -4.21 -4.75 -12.29
C LEU A 78 -2.84 -5.44 -12.25
N ILE A 79 -2.86 -6.77 -12.44
CA ILE A 79 -1.64 -7.60 -12.47
C ILE A 79 -0.72 -7.24 -13.64
N LEU A 80 -1.27 -6.87 -14.79
CA LEU A 80 -0.51 -6.55 -16.00
C LEU A 80 0.46 -5.37 -15.82
N PRO A 81 0.03 -4.20 -15.32
CA PRO A 81 0.90 -3.08 -14.95
C PRO A 81 2.04 -3.49 -14.00
N TRP A 82 1.75 -4.35 -13.02
CA TRP A 82 2.73 -4.87 -12.07
C TRP A 82 3.81 -5.74 -12.75
N ILE A 83 3.41 -6.61 -13.68
CA ILE A 83 4.35 -7.45 -14.46
C ILE A 83 5.25 -6.57 -15.34
N ILE A 84 4.67 -5.57 -16.02
CA ILE A 84 5.43 -4.63 -16.86
C ILE A 84 6.42 -3.82 -16.02
N ALA A 85 5.97 -3.36 -14.85
CA ALA A 85 6.78 -2.66 -13.86
C ALA A 85 7.99 -3.49 -13.41
N MET A 86 7.77 -4.77 -13.05
CA MET A 86 8.84 -5.70 -12.67
C MET A 86 9.80 -5.98 -13.83
N GLY A 87 9.29 -6.19 -15.05
CA GLY A 87 10.13 -6.41 -16.24
C GLY A 87 11.04 -5.21 -16.55
N LEU A 88 10.52 -3.99 -16.41
CA LEU A 88 11.30 -2.76 -16.57
C LEU A 88 12.31 -2.52 -15.44
N ALA A 89 12.01 -2.98 -14.22
CA ALA A 89 12.93 -2.89 -13.09
C ALA A 89 14.08 -3.91 -13.16
N LEU A 90 13.85 -5.08 -13.78
CA LEU A 90 14.84 -6.15 -13.92
C LEU A 90 15.78 -5.97 -15.13
N LYS A 91 15.43 -5.11 -16.10
CA LYS A 91 16.27 -4.84 -17.26
C LYS A 91 17.58 -4.16 -16.81
N ARG A 92 18.70 -4.88 -16.91
CA ARG A 92 20.06 -4.34 -16.78
C ARG A 92 20.52 -3.80 -18.12
N ASP A 93 20.84 -2.52 -18.18
CA ASP A 93 21.44 -1.90 -19.38
C ASP A 93 22.97 -1.93 -19.33
N ASP A 94 23.54 -2.43 -18.23
CA ASP A 94 24.97 -2.51 -17.97
C ASP A 94 25.64 -3.73 -18.65
N LEU A 95 24.90 -4.48 -19.48
CA LEU A 95 25.34 -5.67 -20.21
C LEU A 95 25.32 -5.48 -21.74
N ALA A 96 25.26 -4.24 -22.23
CA ALA A 96 25.32 -3.90 -23.65
C ALA A 96 26.55 -3.04 -23.97
#